data_AF-A0A815I9D9-F1
#
_entry.id   AF-A0A815I9D9-F1
#
_cell.length_a   1.000
_cell.length_b   1.000
_cell.length_c   1.000
_cell.angle_alpha   90.00
_cell.angle_beta   90.00
_cell.angle_gamma   90.00
#
_symmetry.space_group_name_H-M   'P 1'
#
loop_
_entity.id
_entity.type
_entity.pdbx_description
1 polymer ?
#
loop_
_entity_poly.entity_id
_entity_poly.type
_entity_poly.pdbx_seq_one_letter_code
_entity_poly.pdbx_strand_id
1 'polypeptide(L)'
;YTTAIITRYKDDNRIAIWDLYNEPECSKQVPVVLPLLKYIYNTALKVNPSQPLTIGIAKPLTNELGQYELSVSDIITFHSYAPLAEVTKNITEFRRLSKRPILCTEYLARPFGSTFFTHLNYFRENKVGAIHWGFVAGKSQTYYQWKSPENASMPRVWFHDMLYRNGTPYSQYEALLFKNLDEKENEVEQNNDQSE
;
A
#
# COMPACT_ATOMS: atom_id res chain seq x y z
N TYR A 1 -17.43 -15.91 -0.14
CA TYR A 1 -16.18 -15.83 0.65
C TYR A 1 -16.08 -14.48 1.37
N THR A 2 -15.97 -13.36 0.65
CA THR A 2 -15.85 -11.99 1.22
C THR A 2 -16.87 -11.68 2.30
N THR A 3 -18.16 -11.91 2.04
CA THR A 3 -19.24 -11.69 3.02
C THR A 3 -19.01 -12.43 4.33
N ALA A 4 -18.57 -13.68 4.28
CA ALA A 4 -18.39 -14.51 5.46
C ALA A 4 -17.24 -14.00 6.33
N ILE A 5 -16.13 -13.59 5.71
CA ILE A 5 -14.97 -13.03 6.43
C ILE A 5 -15.33 -11.68 7.06
N ILE A 6 -15.90 -10.76 6.29
CA ILE A 6 -16.26 -9.45 6.82
C ILE A 6 -17.28 -9.63 7.94
N THR A 7 -18.31 -10.47 7.77
CA THR A 7 -19.32 -10.72 8.82
C THR A 7 -18.69 -11.25 10.12
N ARG A 8 -17.71 -12.16 9.99
CA ARG A 8 -17.05 -12.78 11.15
C ARG A 8 -16.22 -11.79 11.97
N TYR A 9 -15.70 -10.73 11.36
CA TYR A 9 -14.79 -9.77 11.98
C TYR A 9 -15.25 -8.31 11.89
N LYS A 10 -16.54 -8.09 11.59
CA LYS A 10 -17.09 -6.77 11.28
C LYS A 10 -16.92 -5.75 12.42
N ASP A 11 -16.75 -6.21 13.66
CA ASP A 11 -16.58 -5.37 14.86
C ASP A 11 -15.18 -5.58 15.51
N ASP A 12 -14.23 -6.25 14.84
CA ASP A 12 -12.88 -6.51 15.35
C ASP A 12 -12.00 -5.26 15.23
N ASN A 13 -11.63 -4.67 16.37
CA ASN A 13 -10.86 -3.43 16.43
C ASN A 13 -9.39 -3.57 16.00
N ARG A 14 -8.89 -4.79 15.78
CA ARG A 14 -7.53 -5.02 15.26
C ARG A 14 -7.47 -4.87 13.74
N ILE A 15 -8.61 -4.89 13.07
CA ILE A 15 -8.68 -4.66 11.63
C ILE A 15 -8.75 -3.15 11.40
N ALA A 16 -7.78 -2.63 10.64
CA ALA A 16 -7.73 -1.20 10.34
C ALA A 16 -8.61 -0.83 9.15
N ILE A 17 -8.58 -1.62 8.07
CA ILE A 17 -9.19 -1.32 6.77
C ILE A 17 -9.53 -2.64 6.06
N TRP A 18 -10.62 -2.65 5.28
CA TRP A 18 -10.91 -3.71 4.32
C TRP A 18 -10.55 -3.26 2.89
N ASP A 19 -9.43 -3.75 2.37
CA ASP A 19 -9.12 -3.63 0.94
C ASP A 19 -9.81 -4.77 0.18
N LEU A 20 -10.86 -4.41 -0.58
CA LEU A 20 -11.77 -5.36 -1.18
C LEU A 20 -11.23 -5.97 -2.49
N TYR A 21 -10.27 -5.31 -3.14
CA TYR A 21 -9.67 -5.78 -4.38
C TYR A 21 -8.33 -5.09 -4.67
N ASN A 22 -7.27 -5.89 -4.84
CA ASN A 22 -5.87 -5.43 -4.88
C ASN A 22 -5.51 -4.58 -6.11
N GLU A 23 -5.62 -5.14 -7.32
CA GLU A 23 -5.18 -4.50 -8.58
C GLU A 23 -6.21 -4.70 -9.70
N PRO A 24 -7.30 -3.93 -9.68
CA PRO A 24 -8.35 -4.04 -10.69
C PRO A 24 -7.87 -3.66 -12.10
N GLU A 25 -6.87 -2.78 -12.23
CA GLU A 25 -6.26 -2.35 -13.49
C GLU A 25 -5.51 -3.47 -14.23
N CYS A 26 -4.95 -4.44 -13.49
CA CYS A 26 -4.18 -5.54 -14.08
C CYS A 26 -5.05 -6.47 -14.94
N SER A 27 -6.37 -6.47 -14.74
CA SER A 27 -7.27 -7.39 -15.42
C SER A 27 -7.48 -7.09 -16.91
N LYS A 28 -7.09 -5.92 -17.45
CA LYS A 28 -7.36 -5.45 -18.84
C LYS A 28 -8.82 -5.57 -19.34
N GLN A 29 -9.74 -6.03 -18.50
CA GLN A 29 -11.14 -6.35 -18.82
C GLN A 29 -12.04 -5.51 -17.93
N VAL A 30 -11.95 -4.18 -18.06
CA VAL A 30 -12.78 -3.24 -17.30
C VAL A 30 -14.28 -3.60 -17.32
N PRO A 31 -14.88 -4.03 -18.46
CA PRO A 31 -16.29 -4.44 -18.49
C PRO A 31 -16.64 -5.64 -17.61
N VAL A 32 -15.65 -6.46 -17.24
CA VAL A 32 -15.82 -7.62 -16.35
C VAL A 32 -15.52 -7.24 -14.90
N VAL A 33 -14.46 -6.47 -14.67
CA VAL A 33 -14.02 -6.08 -13.32
C VAL A 33 -15.03 -5.15 -12.66
N LEU A 34 -15.52 -4.13 -13.36
CA LEU A 34 -16.35 -3.11 -12.72
C LEU A 34 -17.67 -3.66 -12.15
N PRO A 35 -18.44 -4.52 -12.85
CA PRO A 35 -19.60 -5.19 -12.26
C PRO A 35 -19.24 -6.04 -11.03
N LEU A 36 -18.10 -6.72 -11.04
CA LEU A 36 -17.62 -7.50 -9.91
C LEU A 36 -17.30 -6.60 -8.70
N LEU A 37 -16.59 -5.49 -8.90
CA LEU A 37 -16.30 -4.53 -7.82
C LEU A 37 -17.58 -3.95 -7.24
N LYS A 38 -18.54 -3.56 -8.09
CA LYS A 38 -19.87 -3.11 -7.66
C LYS A 38 -20.58 -4.15 -6.81
N TYR A 39 -20.51 -5.42 -7.19
CA TYR A 39 -21.10 -6.52 -6.42
C TYR A 39 -20.39 -6.72 -5.06
N ILE A 40 -19.05 -6.76 -5.06
CA ILE A 40 -18.24 -6.97 -3.85
C ILE A 40 -18.47 -5.82 -2.85
N TYR A 41 -18.37 -4.57 -3.31
CA TYR A 41 -18.58 -3.39 -2.48
C TYR A 41 -19.97 -3.36 -1.86
N ASN A 42 -21.03 -3.52 -2.67
CA ASN A 42 -22.40 -3.53 -2.15
C ASN A 42 -22.64 -4.66 -1.15
N THR A 43 -21.95 -5.79 -1.32
CA THR A 43 -22.05 -6.91 -0.38
C THR A 43 -21.32 -6.61 0.93
N ALA A 44 -20.13 -6.03 0.88
CA ALA A 44 -19.39 -5.57 2.06
C ALA A 44 -20.17 -4.49 2.82
N LEU A 45 -20.73 -3.51 2.10
CA LEU A 45 -21.53 -2.44 2.67
C LEU A 45 -22.76 -2.97 3.43
N LYS A 46 -23.44 -4.00 2.90
CA LYS A 46 -24.59 -4.64 3.57
C LYS A 46 -24.21 -5.33 4.89
N VAL A 47 -22.97 -5.79 5.03
CA VAL A 47 -22.48 -6.36 6.29
C VAL A 47 -22.27 -5.25 7.34
N ASN A 48 -22.04 -4.02 6.89
CA ASN A 48 -21.83 -2.83 7.70
C ASN A 48 -20.71 -3.02 8.76
N PRO A 49 -19.47 -3.30 8.32
CA PRO A 49 -18.33 -3.36 9.24
C PRO A 49 -18.02 -2.00 9.86
N SER A 50 -17.48 -2.01 11.07
CA SER A 50 -17.04 -0.78 11.76
C SER A 50 -15.77 -0.18 11.15
N GLN A 51 -15.04 -0.95 10.33
CA GLN A 51 -13.82 -0.52 9.67
C GLN A 51 -14.10 0.08 8.28
N PRO A 52 -13.27 1.03 7.80
CA PRO A 52 -13.33 1.58 6.45
C PRO A 52 -13.25 0.52 5.35
N LEU A 53 -13.97 0.76 4.25
CA LEU A 53 -13.90 -0.02 3.01
C LEU A 53 -13.09 0.74 1.96
N THR A 54 -12.26 0.03 1.21
CA THR A 54 -11.50 0.61 0.08
C THR A 54 -11.33 -0.39 -1.06
N ILE A 55 -11.03 0.14 -2.24
CA ILE A 55 -10.61 -0.61 -3.43
C ILE A 55 -9.43 0.15 -4.02
N GLY A 56 -8.36 -0.58 -4.37
CA GLY A 56 -7.18 -0.02 -5.03
C GLY A 56 -7.55 0.80 -6.26
N ILE A 57 -7.18 2.09 -6.27
CA ILE A 57 -7.63 3.02 -7.31
C ILE A 57 -6.77 2.86 -8.57
N ALA A 58 -7.42 2.40 -9.64
CA ALA A 58 -6.86 2.28 -10.96
C ALA A 58 -6.68 3.65 -11.64
N LYS A 59 -5.55 3.80 -12.34
CA LYS A 59 -5.31 4.93 -13.24
C LYS A 59 -5.56 4.56 -14.71
N PRO A 60 -5.93 5.55 -15.56
CA PRO A 60 -6.21 6.96 -15.23
C PRO A 60 -7.59 7.15 -14.58
N LEU A 61 -7.72 8.17 -13.71
CA LEU A 61 -8.95 8.53 -13.00
C LEU A 61 -10.07 9.07 -13.90
N THR A 62 -9.77 9.27 -15.19
CA THR A 62 -10.76 9.63 -16.20
C THR A 62 -11.66 8.46 -16.59
N ASN A 63 -11.26 7.22 -16.28
CA ASN A 63 -11.97 6.02 -16.68
C ASN A 63 -13.04 5.65 -15.65
N GLU A 64 -14.10 4.97 -16.10
CA GLU A 64 -15.23 4.58 -15.23
C GLU A 64 -14.79 3.78 -13.99
N LEU A 65 -13.77 2.93 -14.15
CA LEU A 65 -13.20 2.13 -13.07
C LEU A 65 -12.62 3.01 -11.94
N GLY A 66 -11.66 3.87 -12.27
CA GLY A 66 -11.02 4.76 -11.30
C GLY A 66 -12.00 5.76 -10.67
N GLN A 67 -12.99 6.23 -11.43
CA GLN A 67 -14.06 7.08 -10.90
C GLN A 67 -14.93 6.34 -9.88
N TYR A 68 -15.29 5.09 -10.19
CA TYR A 68 -16.07 4.26 -9.28
C TYR A 68 -15.31 3.98 -7.99
N GLU A 69 -14.07 3.51 -8.08
CA GLU A 69 -13.20 3.19 -6.94
C GLU A 69 -12.99 4.41 -6.03
N LEU A 70 -12.70 5.56 -6.64
CA LEU A 70 -12.58 6.82 -5.90
C LEU A 70 -13.90 7.22 -5.24
N SER A 71 -15.06 6.97 -5.87
CA SER A 71 -16.36 7.36 -5.30
C SER A 71 -16.73 6.56 -4.05
N VAL A 72 -16.40 5.27 -4.03
CA VAL A 72 -16.85 4.32 -2.99
C VAL A 72 -15.84 4.08 -1.87
N SER A 73 -14.56 4.42 -2.07
CA SER A 73 -13.53 4.13 -1.07
C SER A 73 -13.48 5.18 0.04
N ASP A 74 -13.57 4.74 1.30
CA ASP A 74 -13.44 5.60 2.49
C ASP A 74 -12.02 6.16 2.64
N ILE A 75 -11.03 5.41 2.17
CA ILE A 75 -9.61 5.76 2.11
C ILE A 75 -9.13 5.58 0.67
N ILE A 76 -8.37 6.53 0.16
CA ILE A 76 -7.77 6.46 -1.17
C ILE A 76 -6.56 5.53 -1.09
N THR A 77 -6.68 4.32 -1.63
CA THR A 77 -5.55 3.39 -1.77
C THR A 77 -5.01 3.36 -3.18
N PHE A 78 -3.69 3.21 -3.32
CA PHE A 78 -3.03 3.12 -4.62
C PHE A 78 -1.70 2.35 -4.51
N HIS A 79 -1.25 1.79 -5.63
CA HIS A 79 0.07 1.16 -5.74
C HIS A 79 1.02 2.05 -6.53
N SER A 80 2.29 2.08 -6.15
CA SER A 80 3.31 2.72 -6.97
C SER A 80 4.72 2.20 -6.73
N TYR A 81 5.27 1.60 -7.78
CA TYR A 81 6.66 1.16 -7.87
C TYR A 81 7.56 2.18 -8.59
N ALA A 82 7.04 3.38 -8.86
CA ALA A 82 7.70 4.41 -9.64
C ALA A 82 8.67 5.27 -8.80
N PRO A 83 9.57 6.05 -9.42
CA PRO A 83 10.33 7.08 -8.73
C PRO A 83 9.43 8.11 -8.03
N LEU A 84 9.98 8.77 -7.01
CA LEU A 84 9.26 9.71 -6.15
C LEU A 84 8.53 10.84 -6.91
N ALA A 85 9.08 11.29 -8.03
CA ALA A 85 8.48 12.34 -8.86
C ALA A 85 7.09 11.94 -9.38
N GLU A 86 6.88 10.69 -9.77
CA GLU A 86 5.58 10.20 -10.24
C GLU A 86 4.61 9.96 -9.09
N VAL A 87 5.11 9.42 -7.97
CA VAL A 87 4.33 9.25 -6.73
C VAL A 87 3.77 10.59 -6.23
N THR A 88 4.61 11.64 -6.27
CA THR A 88 4.21 13.00 -5.90
C THR A 88 3.08 13.54 -6.79
N LYS A 89 3.14 13.31 -8.10
CA LYS A 89 2.06 13.70 -9.02
C LYS A 89 0.77 12.95 -8.68
N ASN A 90 0.86 11.65 -8.40
CA ASN A 90 -0.32 10.85 -8.05
C ASN A 90 -1.01 11.36 -6.79
N ILE A 91 -0.25 11.59 -5.72
CA ILE A 91 -0.77 12.12 -4.46
C ILE A 91 -1.36 13.52 -4.63
N THR A 92 -0.72 14.38 -5.43
CA THR A 92 -1.23 15.71 -5.76
C THR A 92 -2.58 15.64 -6.49
N GLU A 93 -2.73 14.73 -7.44
CA GLU A 93 -3.99 14.49 -8.14
C GLU A 93 -5.09 14.00 -7.19
N PHE A 94 -4.80 13.02 -6.33
CA PHE A 94 -5.77 12.52 -5.36
C PHE A 94 -6.26 13.61 -4.40
N ARG A 95 -5.34 14.43 -3.88
CA ARG A 95 -5.67 15.57 -2.98
C ARG A 95 -6.50 16.66 -3.65
N ARG A 96 -6.39 16.82 -4.97
CA ARG A 96 -7.24 17.74 -5.74
C ARG A 96 -8.67 17.23 -5.83
N LEU A 97 -8.86 15.92 -5.88
CA LEU A 97 -10.15 15.27 -6.11
C LEU A 97 -10.89 14.93 -4.81
N SER A 98 -10.19 14.76 -3.69
CA SER A 98 -10.78 14.31 -2.44
C SER A 98 -9.98 14.79 -1.22
N LYS A 99 -10.67 14.84 -0.07
CA LYS A 99 -10.09 15.14 1.25
C LYS A 99 -9.89 13.90 2.11
N ARG A 100 -10.22 12.71 1.59
CA ARG A 100 -10.06 11.44 2.30
C ARG A 100 -8.57 11.13 2.54
N PRO A 101 -8.24 10.34 3.59
CA PRO A 101 -6.88 9.87 3.81
C PRO A 101 -6.34 9.12 2.59
N ILE A 102 -5.02 9.14 2.42
CA ILE A 102 -4.32 8.47 1.31
C ILE A 102 -3.37 7.44 1.90
N LEU A 103 -3.39 6.22 1.34
CA LEU A 103 -2.55 5.10 1.74
C LEU A 103 -1.94 4.44 0.48
N CYS A 104 -0.61 4.43 0.39
CA CYS A 104 0.08 3.65 -0.63
C CYS A 104 0.18 2.20 -0.15
N THR A 105 -0.63 1.28 -0.68
CA THR A 105 -0.74 -0.10 -0.17
C THR A 105 0.33 -1.03 -0.74
N GLU A 106 0.98 -0.66 -1.84
CA GLU A 106 2.15 -1.34 -2.36
C GLU A 106 3.15 -0.33 -2.95
N TYR A 107 4.40 -0.40 -2.51
CA TYR A 107 5.52 0.29 -3.13
C TYR A 107 6.81 -0.50 -2.89
N LEU A 108 7.93 0.10 -3.30
CA LEU A 108 9.31 -0.37 -3.22
C LEU A 108 9.71 -1.18 -4.44
N ALA A 109 10.63 -0.62 -5.21
CA ALA A 109 11.17 -1.18 -6.43
C ALA A 109 12.53 -0.54 -6.63
N ARG A 110 13.49 -0.96 -5.80
CA ARG A 110 14.79 -0.26 -5.65
C ARG A 110 15.51 -0.02 -6.99
N PRO A 111 15.56 -0.98 -7.93
CA PRO A 111 16.16 -0.78 -9.25
C PRO A 111 15.48 0.29 -10.11
N PHE A 112 14.23 0.64 -9.81
CA PHE A 112 13.45 1.66 -10.51
C PHE A 112 13.35 2.97 -9.72
N GLY A 113 14.19 3.17 -8.70
CA GLY A 113 14.23 4.41 -7.92
C GLY A 113 13.11 4.55 -6.88
N SER A 114 12.31 3.50 -6.65
CA SER A 114 11.39 3.44 -5.51
C SER A 114 12.11 2.85 -4.31
N THR A 115 12.51 3.71 -3.36
CA THR A 115 13.35 3.34 -2.21
C THR A 115 12.80 3.91 -0.90
N PHE A 116 13.12 3.27 0.23
CA PHE A 116 12.71 3.79 1.55
C PHE A 116 13.25 5.19 1.82
N PHE A 117 14.52 5.47 1.50
CA PHE A 117 15.16 6.76 1.76
C PHE A 117 14.46 7.94 1.10
N THR A 118 13.81 7.72 -0.05
CA THR A 118 13.11 8.77 -0.78
C THR A 118 11.62 8.80 -0.44
N HIS A 119 10.96 7.64 -0.43
CA HIS A 119 9.51 7.55 -0.34
C HIS A 119 9.02 7.72 1.09
N LEU A 120 9.68 7.08 2.06
CA LEU A 120 9.18 7.02 3.43
C LEU A 120 9.19 8.41 4.08
N ASN A 121 10.25 9.20 3.87
CA ASN A 121 10.30 10.58 4.35
C ASN A 121 9.20 11.43 3.71
N TYR A 122 9.02 11.34 2.38
CA TYR A 122 7.99 12.09 1.68
C TYR A 122 6.59 11.72 2.18
N PHE A 123 6.29 10.42 2.31
CA PHE A 123 5.00 9.94 2.81
C PHE A 123 4.70 10.48 4.20
N ARG A 124 5.67 10.42 5.12
CA ARG A 124 5.54 10.98 6.47
C ARG A 124 5.28 12.48 6.47
N GLU A 125 6.11 13.27 5.79
CA GLU A 125 5.94 14.73 5.69
C GLU A 125 4.58 15.12 5.09
N ASN A 126 4.05 14.26 4.22
CA ASN A 126 2.77 14.45 3.55
C ASN A 126 1.60 13.73 4.23
N LYS A 127 1.78 13.10 5.40
CA LYS A 127 0.72 12.35 6.10
C LYS A 127 0.02 11.34 5.19
N VAL A 128 0.80 10.64 4.38
CA VAL A 128 0.36 9.53 3.53
C VAL A 128 0.81 8.24 4.18
N GLY A 129 -0.12 7.31 4.43
CA GLY A 129 0.25 5.99 4.93
C GLY A 129 0.96 5.19 3.85
N ALA A 130 1.79 4.22 4.23
CA ALA A 130 2.50 3.38 3.27
C ALA A 130 2.71 1.94 3.78
N ILE A 131 2.47 0.97 2.90
CA ILE A 131 2.77 -0.46 3.09
C ILE A 131 3.64 -0.87 1.91
N HIS A 132 4.84 -1.39 2.20
CA HIS A 132 5.75 -1.85 1.15
C HIS A 132 5.39 -3.29 0.74
N TRP A 133 5.65 -3.62 -0.52
CA TRP A 133 5.51 -4.99 -1.00
C TRP A 133 6.75 -5.81 -0.66
N GLY A 134 6.56 -7.10 -0.38
CA GLY A 134 7.63 -8.01 0.04
C GLY A 134 8.12 -7.76 1.47
N PHE A 135 8.71 -8.76 2.11
CA PHE A 135 9.25 -8.58 3.46
C PHE A 135 10.45 -9.49 3.72
N VAL A 136 10.25 -10.80 3.54
CA VAL A 136 11.30 -11.82 3.71
C VAL A 136 11.58 -12.47 2.36
N ALA A 137 12.86 -12.73 2.08
CA ALA A 137 13.35 -13.49 0.93
C ALA A 137 12.90 -14.96 0.96
N GLY A 138 11.59 -15.17 0.80
CA GLY A 138 10.88 -16.42 1.02
C GLY A 138 10.49 -17.12 -0.27
N LYS A 139 9.33 -17.79 -0.24
CA LYS A 139 8.83 -18.61 -1.35
C LYS A 139 8.35 -17.76 -2.55
N SER A 140 7.85 -16.55 -2.31
CA SER A 140 7.42 -15.60 -3.34
C SER A 140 8.58 -15.02 -4.15
N GLN A 141 9.80 -15.05 -3.58
CA GLN A 141 11.03 -14.61 -4.25
C GLN A 141 10.97 -13.17 -4.77
N THR A 142 10.29 -12.29 -4.04
CA THR A 142 10.06 -10.87 -4.36
C THR A 142 11.32 -10.01 -4.26
N TYR A 143 12.45 -10.56 -3.83
CA TYR A 143 13.78 -9.96 -3.95
C TYR A 143 14.34 -9.96 -5.38
N TYR A 144 13.83 -10.80 -6.28
CA TYR A 144 14.17 -10.74 -7.71
C TYR A 144 13.30 -9.72 -8.46
N GLN A 145 13.86 -9.09 -9.48
CA GLN A 145 13.10 -8.20 -10.37
C GLN A 145 12.09 -9.00 -11.20
N TRP A 146 11.04 -8.32 -11.65
CA TRP A 146 10.10 -8.88 -12.62
C TRP A 146 10.83 -9.49 -13.83
N LYS A 147 10.37 -10.66 -14.28
CA LYS A 147 10.93 -11.41 -15.42
C LYS A 147 12.37 -11.93 -15.22
N SER A 148 12.88 -11.97 -13.99
CA SER A 148 14.13 -12.68 -13.70
C SER A 148 14.01 -14.16 -14.09
N PRO A 149 15.04 -14.79 -14.66
CA PRO A 149 15.00 -16.20 -15.02
C PRO A 149 14.99 -17.10 -13.78
N GLU A 150 14.44 -18.31 -13.91
CA GLU A 150 14.27 -19.28 -12.82
C GLU A 150 15.58 -19.61 -12.06
N ASN A 151 16.73 -19.53 -12.75
CA ASN A 151 18.05 -19.82 -12.18
C ASN A 151 18.92 -18.56 -12.00
N ALA A 152 18.30 -17.39 -11.87
CA ALA A 152 19.03 -16.15 -11.61
C ALA A 152 19.82 -16.23 -10.30
N SER A 153 21.08 -15.80 -10.32
CA SER A 153 21.82 -15.55 -9.09
C SER A 153 21.15 -14.43 -8.28
N MET A 154 21.24 -14.50 -6.95
CA MET A 154 20.65 -13.50 -6.08
C MET A 154 21.16 -12.10 -6.46
N PRO A 155 20.27 -11.13 -6.72
CA PRO A 155 20.67 -9.83 -7.21
C PRO A 155 21.42 -9.05 -6.13
N ARG A 156 22.37 -8.21 -6.56
CA ARG A 156 23.08 -7.29 -5.65
C ARG A 156 22.15 -6.22 -5.07
N VAL A 157 21.20 -5.75 -5.88
CA VAL A 157 20.15 -4.82 -5.47
C VAL A 157 18.84 -5.58 -5.44
N TRP A 158 18.31 -5.80 -4.25
CA TRP A 158 17.03 -6.49 -4.09
C TRP A 158 15.87 -5.63 -4.58
N PHE A 159 14.83 -6.31 -5.05
CA PHE A 159 13.68 -5.63 -5.58
C PHE A 159 12.77 -5.12 -4.46
N HIS A 160 12.01 -6.02 -3.84
CA HIS A 160 11.02 -5.71 -2.80
C HIS A 160 11.51 -6.08 -1.39
N ASP A 161 11.92 -7.33 -1.16
CA ASP A 161 12.12 -7.84 0.21
C ASP A 161 13.17 -7.05 1.04
N MET A 162 13.08 -7.19 2.36
CA MET A 162 13.90 -6.48 3.35
C MET A 162 14.77 -7.40 4.18
N LEU A 163 14.35 -8.64 4.40
CA LEU A 163 15.00 -9.57 5.30
C LEU A 163 15.44 -10.82 4.55
N TYR A 164 16.61 -11.32 4.88
CA TYR A 164 16.99 -12.69 4.61
C TYR A 164 16.10 -13.66 5.42
N ARG A 165 16.07 -14.93 5.03
CA ARG A 165 15.25 -15.96 5.70
C ARG A 165 15.57 -16.15 7.19
N ASN A 166 16.81 -15.85 7.58
CA ASN A 166 17.27 -15.89 8.97
C ASN A 166 16.92 -14.62 9.77
N GLY A 167 16.17 -13.68 9.18
CA GLY A 167 15.78 -12.42 9.81
C GLY A 167 16.84 -11.32 9.75
N THR A 168 18.03 -11.57 9.22
CA THR A 168 19.02 -10.49 9.07
C THR A 168 18.57 -9.52 7.97
N PRO A 169 18.81 -8.20 8.13
CA PRO A 169 18.40 -7.23 7.12
C PRO A 169 19.25 -7.38 5.85
N TYR A 170 18.61 -7.21 4.70
CA TYR A 170 19.27 -7.06 3.40
C TYR A 170 20.20 -5.85 3.39
N SER A 171 19.75 -4.72 3.93
CA SER A 171 20.50 -3.47 3.99
C SER A 171 20.57 -2.96 5.42
N GLN A 172 21.78 -2.88 5.95
CA GLN A 172 22.04 -2.27 7.27
C GLN A 172 21.66 -0.79 7.29
N TYR A 173 21.79 -0.08 6.17
CA TYR A 173 21.38 1.31 6.05
C TYR A 173 19.87 1.48 6.15
N GLU A 174 19.08 0.56 5.57
CA GLU A 174 17.63 0.59 5.69
C GLU A 174 17.21 0.24 7.12
N ALA A 175 17.84 -0.76 7.75
CA ALA A 175 17.59 -1.08 9.15
C ALA A 175 17.85 0.12 10.08
N LEU A 176 18.95 0.86 9.86
CA LEU A 176 19.24 2.10 10.59
C LEU A 176 18.21 3.19 10.31
N LEU A 177 17.72 3.31 9.08
CA LEU A 177 16.65 4.27 8.75
C LEU A 177 15.42 4.00 9.61
N PHE A 178 14.92 2.76 9.67
CA PHE A 178 13.75 2.42 10.48
C PHE A 178 13.96 2.67 11.97
N LYS A 179 15.11 2.25 12.52
CA LYS A 179 15.45 2.52 13.92
C LYS A 179 15.36 4.02 14.27
N ASN A 180 15.88 4.88 13.39
CA ASN A 180 15.86 6.33 13.59
C ASN A 180 14.45 6.94 13.42
N LEU A 181 13.54 6.27 12.71
CA LEU A 181 12.14 6.70 12.61
C LEU A 181 11.41 6.41 13.92
N ASP A 182 11.61 5.20 14.46
CA ASP A 182 11.01 4.78 15.73
C ASP A 182 11.46 5.65 16.90
N GLU A 183 12.75 5.98 16.98
CA GLU A 183 13.28 6.87 18.04
C GLU A 183 12.63 8.26 18.00
N LYS A 184 12.43 8.83 16.80
CA LYS A 184 11.78 10.14 16.64
C LYS A 184 10.30 10.13 17.02
N GLU A 185 9.58 9.04 16.75
CA GLU A 185 8.17 8.92 17.16
C GLU A 185 8.04 8.88 18.67
N ASN A 186 8.89 8.10 19.35
CA ASN A 186 8.92 8.03 20.81
C ASN A 186 9.25 9.38 21.47
N GLU A 187 10.16 10.18 20.88
CA GLU A 187 10.45 11.53 21.38
C GLU A 187 9.26 12.49 21.23
N VAL A 188 8.52 12.40 20.11
CA VAL A 188 7.33 13.25 19.90
C VAL A 188 6.20 12.89 20.86
N GLU A 189 5.95 11.61 21.09
CA GLU A 189 4.95 11.15 22.06
C GLU A 189 5.28 11.62 23.49
N GLN A 190 6.52 11.46 23.93
CA GLN A 190 6.96 11.92 25.26
C GLN A 190 6.84 13.43 25.45
N ASN A 191 7.08 14.23 24.41
CA ASN A 191 6.97 15.68 24.49
C ASN A 191 5.50 16.15 24.53
N ASN A 192 4.59 15.44 23.86
CA ASN A 192 3.16 15.76 23.90
C ASN A 192 2.56 15.43 25.28
N ASP A 193 2.92 14.29 25.87
CA ASP A 193 2.45 13.87 27.20
C ASP A 193 2.96 14.76 28.35
N GLN A 194 4.06 15.49 28.15
CA GLN A 194 4.58 16.48 29.12
C GLN A 194 3.96 17.87 28.96
N SER A 195 3.14 18.09 27.93
CA SER A 195 2.51 19.37 27.60
C SER A 195 1.02 19.45 27.93
N GLU A 196 0.44 18.36 28.46
CA GLU A 196 -0.89 18.29 29.10
C GLU A 196 -0.79 18.36 30.63
#